data_AF-A0A7W5VRW9-F1
#
_entry.id   AF-A0A7W5VRW9-F1
#
_cell.length_a   1.000
_cell.length_b   1.000
_cell.length_c   1.000
_cell.angle_alpha   90.00
_cell.angle_beta   90.00
_cell.angle_gamma   90.00
#
_symmetry.space_group_name_H-M   'P 1'
#
loop_
_entity.id
_entity.type
_entity.pdbx_description
1 polymer ?
#
loop_
_entity_poly.entity_id
_entity_poly.type
_entity_poly.pdbx_seq_one_letter_code
_entity_poly.pdbx_strand_id
1 'polypeptide(L)'
;MKIYDVVEALAKPDTSSLGAAIYKLPNQIGRDGFKSNEVFFASNAVGILVEGERADDLAAKYGLKRETSDLLGASTKGYSRELPADLQPEPGMAGPGKVSIVARQGNALPGKTLLACEFVQEF
;
A
#
# COMPACT_ATOMS: atom_id res chain seq x y z
N MET A 1 21.11 0.72 -3.13
CA MET A 1 20.72 0.01 -1.89
C MET A 1 19.25 -0.34 -2.03
N LYS A 2 18.86 -1.62 -1.96
CA LYS A 2 17.46 -2.02 -2.16
C LYS A 2 16.72 -1.86 -0.83
N ILE A 3 15.43 -1.54 -0.89
CA ILE A 3 14.61 -1.33 0.32
C ILE A 3 14.57 -2.59 1.20
N TYR A 4 14.68 -3.76 0.56
CA TYR A 4 14.76 -5.07 1.20
C TYR A 4 15.95 -5.18 2.16
N ASP A 5 17.15 -4.77 1.71
CA ASP A 5 18.39 -4.85 2.51
C ASP A 5 18.33 -3.97 3.77
N VAL A 6 17.60 -2.85 3.71
CA VAL A 6 17.37 -1.94 4.85
C VAL A 6 16.39 -2.56 5.84
N VAL A 7 15.33 -3.21 5.33
CA VAL A 7 14.29 -3.85 6.15
C VAL A 7 14.83 -5.06 6.90
N GLU A 8 15.67 -5.88 6.27
CA GLU A 8 16.29 -7.07 6.90
C GLU A 8 17.17 -6.69 8.10
N ALA A 9 17.79 -5.50 8.08
CA ALA A 9 18.64 -4.99 9.15
C ALA A 9 17.87 -4.35 10.32
N LEU A 10 16.54 -4.12 10.19
CA LEU A 10 15.72 -3.48 11.21
C LEU A 10 15.06 -4.50 12.14
N ALA A 11 14.95 -4.15 13.43
CA ALA A 11 14.32 -4.98 14.44
C ALA A 11 12.82 -5.23 14.17
N LYS A 12 12.29 -6.27 14.84
CA LYS A 12 10.95 -6.86 14.69
C LYS A 12 9.85 -5.87 14.24
N PRO A 13 9.07 -6.22 13.21
CA PRO A 13 8.00 -5.35 12.71
C PRO A 13 6.92 -5.10 13.76
N ASP A 14 6.27 -3.95 13.68
CA ASP A 14 4.96 -3.77 14.30
C ASP A 14 3.96 -4.60 13.50
N THR A 15 3.54 -5.73 14.07
CA THR A 15 2.55 -6.63 13.47
C THR A 15 1.13 -6.33 13.95
N SER A 16 0.91 -5.21 14.65
CA SER A 16 -0.37 -4.95 15.31
C SER A 16 -1.53 -4.72 14.32
N SER A 17 -2.69 -5.25 14.72
CA SER A 17 -4.07 -4.99 14.24
C SER A 17 -4.42 -5.27 12.77
N LEU A 18 -3.51 -5.07 11.82
CA LEU A 18 -3.77 -5.11 10.38
C LEU A 18 -3.36 -6.43 9.71
N GLY A 19 -2.74 -7.36 10.46
CA GLY A 19 -2.14 -8.56 9.87
C GLY A 19 -0.97 -8.26 8.93
N ALA A 20 -0.40 -7.06 9.03
CA ALA A 20 0.69 -6.56 8.22
C ALA A 20 1.93 -6.28 9.08
N ALA A 21 3.11 -6.46 8.52
CA ALA A 21 4.38 -6.08 9.10
C ALA A 21 4.73 -4.65 8.67
N ILE A 22 4.82 -3.74 9.65
CA ILE A 22 5.25 -2.35 9.41
C ILE A 22 6.66 -2.17 9.95
N TYR A 23 7.57 -1.69 9.09
CA TYR A 23 8.95 -1.40 9.43
C TYR A 23 9.22 0.09 9.33
N LYS A 24 9.72 0.68 10.42
CA LYS A 24 10.15 2.08 10.44
C LYS A 24 11.60 2.18 10.01
N LEU A 25 11.83 2.87 8.90
CA LEU A 25 13.15 3.17 8.35
C LEU A 25 13.81 4.32 9.13
N PRO A 26 15.16 4.32 9.23
CA PRO A 26 15.90 5.39 9.89
C PRO A 26 15.94 6.68 9.06
N ASN A 27 15.71 6.58 7.75
CA ASN A 27 15.74 7.70 6.82
C ASN A 27 14.36 7.94 6.21
N GLN A 28 14.06 9.21 5.93
CA GLN A 28 12.85 9.57 5.20
C GLN A 28 12.95 9.11 3.75
N ILE A 29 11.91 8.43 3.28
CA ILE A 29 11.68 8.05 1.90
C ILE A 29 10.51 8.87 1.35
N GLY A 30 10.42 9.01 0.03
CA GLY A 30 9.35 9.81 -0.57
C GLY A 30 9.61 10.17 -2.01
N ARG A 31 8.53 10.32 -2.75
CA ARG A 31 8.52 10.78 -4.14
C ARG A 31 7.30 11.66 -4.34
N ASP A 32 7.35 12.52 -5.36
CA ASP A 32 6.18 13.28 -5.81
C ASP A 32 5.57 14.22 -4.73
N GLY A 33 6.38 14.64 -3.76
CA GLY A 33 5.95 15.52 -2.66
C GLY A 33 5.34 14.78 -1.46
N PHE A 34 5.29 13.45 -1.49
CA PHE A 34 4.83 12.63 -0.38
C PHE A 34 6.01 12.13 0.46
N LYS A 35 5.85 12.17 1.78
CA LYS A 35 6.85 11.72 2.75
C LYS A 35 6.39 10.44 3.42
N SER A 36 7.34 9.57 3.70
CA SER A 36 7.16 8.36 4.48
C SER A 36 8.48 7.98 5.14
N ASN A 37 8.44 7.23 6.21
CA ASN A 37 9.59 6.52 6.76
C ASN A 37 9.19 5.11 7.17
N GLU A 38 8.11 4.58 6.59
CA GLU A 38 7.52 3.32 7.02
C GLU A 38 7.16 2.48 5.80
N VAL A 39 7.62 1.24 5.81
CA VAL A 39 7.31 0.24 4.78
C VAL A 39 6.28 -0.71 5.34
N PHE A 40 5.30 -1.05 4.51
CA PHE A 40 4.18 -1.92 4.83
C PHE A 40 4.29 -3.21 4.02
N PHE A 41 4.23 -4.36 4.68
CA PHE A 41 4.17 -5.67 4.06
C PHE A 41 2.98 -6.46 4.59
N ALA A 42 2.09 -6.89 3.71
CA ALA A 42 1.02 -7.84 4.00
C ALA A 42 1.11 -9.03 3.03
N SER A 43 0.36 -10.10 3.29
CA SER A 43 0.41 -11.34 2.50
C SER A 43 0.22 -11.10 0.99
N ASN A 44 -0.67 -10.16 0.62
CA ASN A 44 -1.01 -9.83 -0.76
C ASN A 44 -0.61 -8.40 -1.18
N ALA A 45 0.10 -7.65 -0.34
CA ALA A 45 0.39 -6.24 -0.61
C ALA A 45 1.75 -5.79 -0.09
N VAL A 46 2.40 -4.90 -0.84
CA VAL A 46 3.62 -4.21 -0.44
C VAL A 46 3.47 -2.72 -0.71
N GLY A 47 3.89 -1.90 0.23
CA GLY A 47 3.70 -0.46 0.13
C GLY A 47 4.44 0.35 1.19
N ILE A 48 3.99 1.58 1.35
CA ILE A 48 4.51 2.52 2.35
C ILE A 48 3.36 3.17 3.09
N LEU A 49 3.63 3.69 4.29
CA LEU A 49 2.71 4.57 5.01
C LEU A 49 3.14 6.01 4.80
N VAL A 50 2.36 6.73 4.00
CA VAL A 50 2.56 8.16 3.75
C VAL A 50 2.09 8.95 4.97
N GLU A 51 2.88 9.96 5.35
CA GLU A 51 2.55 10.87 6.43
C GLU A 51 1.30 11.70 6.12
N GLY A 52 0.35 11.71 7.05
CA GLY A 52 -0.90 12.44 6.95
C GLY A 52 -2.03 11.68 6.25
N GLU A 53 -3.22 12.26 6.32
CA GLU A 53 -4.41 11.83 5.58
C GLU A 53 -4.40 12.43 4.16
N ARG A 54 -3.85 11.67 3.21
CA ARG A 54 -3.47 12.12 1.86
C ARG A 54 -4.08 11.25 0.76
N ALA A 55 -5.13 10.47 1.05
CA ALA A 55 -5.70 9.54 0.07
C ALA A 55 -6.21 10.26 -1.19
N ASP A 56 -6.86 11.43 -1.02
CA ASP A 56 -7.38 12.24 -2.13
C ASP A 56 -6.24 12.79 -3.01
N ASP A 57 -5.15 13.26 -2.39
CA ASP A 57 -3.98 13.79 -3.10
C ASP A 57 -3.24 12.69 -3.88
N LEU A 58 -3.09 11.51 -3.27
CA LEU A 58 -2.50 10.34 -3.92
C LEU A 58 -3.39 9.86 -5.08
N ALA A 59 -4.70 9.89 -4.91
CA ALA A 59 -5.63 9.54 -5.97
C ALA A 59 -5.52 10.49 -7.17
N ALA A 60 -5.47 11.80 -6.92
CA ALA A 60 -5.25 12.79 -7.97
C ALA A 60 -3.90 12.61 -8.66
N LYS A 61 -2.83 12.36 -7.89
CA LYS A 61 -1.48 12.20 -8.44
C LYS A 61 -1.33 10.96 -9.32
N TYR A 62 -1.90 9.83 -8.90
CA TYR A 62 -1.71 8.54 -9.56
C TYR A 62 -2.91 8.07 -10.40
N GLY A 63 -3.90 8.95 -10.58
CA GLY A 63 -5.10 8.68 -11.38
C GLY A 63 -5.95 7.55 -10.81
N LEU A 64 -6.04 7.45 -9.48
CA LEU A 64 -6.80 6.40 -8.80
C LEU A 64 -8.28 6.74 -8.76
N LYS A 65 -9.14 5.72 -8.83
CA LYS A 65 -10.59 5.85 -8.77
C LYS A 65 -11.10 5.43 -7.40
N ARG A 66 -12.18 6.06 -6.93
CA ARG A 66 -12.76 5.75 -5.63
C ARG A 66 -13.18 4.28 -5.58
N GLU A 67 -12.76 3.58 -4.53
CA GLU A 67 -13.17 2.21 -4.30
C GLU A 67 -14.68 2.17 -4.00
N THR A 68 -15.34 1.18 -4.58
CA THR A 68 -16.77 0.92 -4.34
C THR A 68 -16.99 -0.16 -3.29
N SER A 69 -15.93 -0.82 -2.83
CA SER A 69 -15.92 -1.82 -1.78
C SER A 69 -14.87 -1.46 -0.72
N ASP A 70 -15.17 -1.74 0.55
CA ASP A 70 -14.25 -1.53 1.67
C ASP A 70 -13.23 -2.68 1.70
N LEU A 71 -12.29 -2.68 0.74
CA LEU A 71 -11.41 -3.82 0.45
C LEU A 71 -10.46 -4.24 1.58
N LEU A 72 -10.43 -3.55 2.72
CA LEU A 72 -9.77 -3.99 3.94
C LEU A 72 -10.54 -3.65 5.22
N GLY A 73 -11.84 -3.32 5.15
CA GLY A 73 -12.71 -3.04 6.33
C GLY A 73 -12.26 -1.93 7.30
N ALA A 74 -11.09 -1.31 7.07
CA ALA A 74 -10.41 -0.39 7.97
C ALA A 74 -10.18 0.99 7.35
N SER A 75 -10.61 1.16 6.10
CA SER A 75 -10.45 2.39 5.32
C SER A 75 -11.73 3.23 5.41
N THR A 76 -11.60 4.50 5.78
CA THR A 76 -12.69 5.48 5.68
C THR A 76 -12.70 6.17 4.31
N LYS A 77 -11.56 6.16 3.60
CA LYS A 77 -11.42 6.61 2.20
C LYS A 77 -10.42 5.73 1.46
N GLY A 78 -10.88 5.09 0.39
CA GLY A 78 -10.08 4.21 -0.45
C GLY A 78 -10.16 4.56 -1.93
N TYR A 79 -9.04 4.44 -2.62
CA TYR A 79 -8.91 4.60 -4.06
C TYR A 79 -8.03 3.50 -4.65
N SER A 80 -8.35 3.04 -5.86
CA SER A 80 -7.57 2.02 -6.54
C SER A 80 -7.51 2.24 -8.06
N ARG A 81 -6.51 1.61 -8.68
CA ARG A 81 -6.39 1.47 -10.13
C ARG A 81 -5.61 0.21 -10.44
N GLU A 82 -6.16 -0.65 -11.30
CA GLU A 82 -5.45 -1.81 -11.84
C GLU A 82 -4.16 -1.38 -12.54
N LEU A 83 -3.10 -2.18 -12.37
CA LEU A 83 -1.91 -2.03 -13.18
C LEU A 83 -2.20 -2.41 -14.66
N PRO A 84 -1.50 -1.77 -15.61
CA PRO A 84 -1.50 -2.19 -17.01
C PRO A 84 -1.18 -3.68 -17.19
N ALA A 85 -1.68 -4.29 -18.27
CA ALA A 85 -1.58 -5.72 -18.53
C ALA A 85 -0.13 -6.25 -18.55
N ASP A 86 0.82 -5.44 -19.02
CA ASP A 86 2.26 -5.76 -19.06
C ASP A 86 2.94 -5.73 -17.68
N LEU A 87 2.25 -5.23 -16.65
CA LEU A 87 2.69 -5.24 -15.25
C LEU A 87 1.86 -6.19 -14.39
N GLN A 88 0.93 -6.94 -14.99
CA GLN A 88 0.20 -8.00 -14.30
C GLN A 88 1.04 -9.28 -14.25
N PRO A 89 0.79 -10.17 -13.27
CA PRO A 89 1.33 -11.51 -13.30
C PRO A 89 0.92 -12.24 -14.59
N GLU A 90 1.82 -13.10 -15.09
CA GLU A 90 1.52 -13.93 -16.26
C GLU A 90 0.23 -14.73 -16.06
N PRO A 91 -0.60 -14.90 -17.12
CA PRO A 91 -1.81 -15.71 -17.04
C PRO A 91 -1.54 -17.11 -16.46
N GLY A 92 -2.31 -17.50 -15.45
CA GLY A 92 -2.17 -18.80 -14.77
C GLY A 92 -1.16 -18.82 -13.61
N MET A 93 -0.37 -17.77 -13.41
CA MET A 93 0.53 -17.65 -12.25
C MET A 93 -0.15 -17.10 -11.00
N ALA A 94 -1.23 -16.32 -11.15
CA ALA A 94 -1.88 -15.64 -10.03
C ALA A 94 -3.41 -15.62 -10.15
N GLY A 95 -4.07 -16.80 -10.12
CA GLY A 95 -5.53 -16.93 -10.03
C GLY A 95 -6.33 -16.00 -10.97
N PRO A 96 -7.59 -15.66 -10.64
CA PRO A 96 -8.37 -14.64 -11.37
C PRO A 96 -8.11 -13.21 -10.88
N GLY A 97 -7.11 -12.99 -10.02
CA GLY A 97 -6.87 -11.68 -9.41
C GLY A 97 -5.91 -10.81 -10.22
N LYS A 98 -5.88 -9.53 -9.87
CA LYS A 98 -5.01 -8.52 -10.51
C LYS A 98 -4.28 -7.69 -9.48
N VAL A 99 -3.10 -7.22 -9.84
CA VAL A 99 -2.35 -6.23 -9.07
C VAL A 99 -2.93 -4.84 -9.36
N SER A 100 -3.20 -4.11 -8.29
CA SER A 100 -3.70 -2.73 -8.30
C SER A 100 -2.81 -1.84 -7.46
N ILE A 101 -2.72 -0.56 -7.82
CA ILE A 101 -2.23 0.48 -6.92
C ILE A 101 -3.40 0.92 -6.07
N VAL A 102 -3.21 0.96 -4.75
CA VAL A 102 -4.23 1.37 -3.79
C VAL A 102 -3.72 2.50 -2.90
N ALA A 103 -4.61 3.44 -2.59
CA ALA A 103 -4.40 4.49 -1.60
C ALA A 103 -5.54 4.46 -0.59
N ARG A 104 -5.25 4.18 0.69
CA ARG A 104 -6.27 4.00 1.74
C ARG A 104 -5.88 4.71 3.03
N GLN A 105 -6.82 5.41 3.65
CA GLN A 105 -6.68 5.97 4.99
C GLN A 105 -7.87 5.57 5.85
N GLY A 106 -7.67 5.50 7.16
CA GLY A 106 -8.75 5.18 8.09
C GLY A 106 -8.27 4.93 9.51
N ASN A 107 -9.18 4.54 10.39
CA ASN A 107 -8.94 4.49 11.83
C ASN A 107 -7.83 3.51 12.24
N ALA A 108 -7.55 2.49 11.42
CA ALA A 108 -6.46 1.56 11.69
C ALA A 108 -5.07 2.13 11.35
N LEU A 109 -5.00 3.26 10.62
CA LEU A 109 -3.79 3.97 10.25
C LEU A 109 -3.93 5.47 10.61
N PRO A 110 -4.07 5.80 11.91
CA PRO A 110 -4.35 7.17 12.31
C PRO A 110 -3.25 8.13 11.88
N GLY A 111 -3.64 9.20 11.19
CA GLY A 111 -2.71 10.22 10.68
C GLY A 111 -1.77 9.74 9.57
N LYS A 112 -2.08 8.60 8.92
CA LYS A 112 -1.29 8.02 7.83
C LYS A 112 -2.19 7.58 6.68
N THR A 113 -1.58 7.43 5.51
CA THR A 113 -2.24 6.88 4.33
C THR A 113 -1.40 5.75 3.75
N LEU A 114 -1.98 4.56 3.62
CA LEU A 114 -1.37 3.46 2.89
C LEU A 114 -1.30 3.79 1.41
N LEU A 115 -0.12 3.65 0.80
CA LEU A 115 0.07 3.58 -0.64
C LEU A 115 0.74 2.25 -0.96
N ALA A 116 0.06 1.36 -1.68
CA ALA A 116 0.56 0.00 -1.91
C ALA A 116 0.27 -0.52 -3.32
N CYS A 117 1.09 -1.48 -3.75
CA CYS A 117 0.71 -2.43 -4.78
C CYS A 117 0.08 -3.63 -4.08
N GLU A 118 -1.18 -3.91 -4.38
CA GLU A 118 -1.98 -4.97 -3.77
C GLU A 118 -2.50 -5.91 -4.84
N PHE A 119 -2.39 -7.21 -4.60
CA PHE A 119 -3.09 -8.23 -5.37
C PHE A 119 -4.52 -8.37 -4.87
N VAL A 120 -5.49 -8.04 -5.73
CA VAL A 120 -6.92 -8.03 -5.46
C VAL A 120 -7.57 -9.18 -6.24
N GLN A 121 -8.26 -10.08 -5.55
CA GLN A 121 -9.01 -11.15 -6.19
C GLN A 121 -10.34 -10.60 -6.75
N GLU A 122 -10.63 -10.87 -8.02
CA GLU A 122 -11.98 -10.71 -8.57
C GLU A 122 -12.84 -11.87 -8.01
N PHE A 123 -13.93 -11.55 -7.30
CA PHE A 123 -14.91 -12.53 -6.80
C PHE A 123 -16.13 -12.58 -7.70
#